data_AF-F4RLP1-F1
#
_entry.id   AF-F4RLP1-F1
#
_cell.length_a   1.000
_cell.length_b   1.000
_cell.length_c   1.000
_cell.angle_alpha   90.00
_cell.angle_beta   90.00
_cell.angle_gamma   90.00
#
_symmetry.space_group_name_H-M   'P 1'
#
loop_
_entity.id
_entity.type
_entity.pdbx_description
1 polymer ?
#
loop_
_entity_poly.entity_id
_entity_poly.type
_entity_poly.pdbx_seq_one_letter_code
_entity_poly.pdbx_strand_id
1 'polypeptide(L)'
;MDSGTNGPDSNPINFNLDPSILRASTPQRRVPLVERVCQYLDKQNSDTKSFILAYLHSTNEKIVRQKKQWASVTKGWKSTEAVLDGIADLVNQKPECQAKWNDWVLKKAKIIVAQQLPPPGSLYINVNKLDTTFFEHDKAVKREEDIVQSINFLHQLITSKLKHEHQAWKVKRKHRAEQTGVDVDSNGSDLDSGLQSPSETSEDDEVKESPSSYVY
;
A
#
# COMPACT_ATOMS: atom_id res chain seq x y z
N MET A 1 -2.99 63.94 -32.44
CA MET A 1 -3.39 62.62 -32.96
C MET A 1 -2.20 61.69 -32.67
N ASP A 2 -2.14 61.07 -31.49
CA ASP A 2 -2.81 59.80 -31.10
C ASP A 2 -2.40 58.64 -32.01
N SER A 3 -1.94 57.45 -31.60
CA SER A 3 -1.74 56.75 -30.30
C SER A 3 -0.72 55.61 -30.60
N GLY A 4 0.17 55.14 -29.71
CA GLY A 4 -0.11 54.19 -28.62
C GLY A 4 0.11 52.71 -29.03
N THR A 5 1.06 52.01 -28.41
CA THR A 5 0.92 50.62 -27.92
C THR A 5 2.10 50.21 -27.03
N ASN A 6 1.76 49.52 -25.94
CA ASN A 6 2.57 49.18 -24.78
C ASN A 6 3.41 47.90 -24.97
N GLY A 7 4.44 47.73 -24.14
CA GLY A 7 5.25 46.52 -24.00
C GLY A 7 4.52 45.30 -23.43
N PRO A 8 5.27 44.22 -23.13
CA PRO A 8 5.79 44.12 -21.77
C PRO A 8 7.28 43.77 -21.71
N ASP A 9 8.03 44.60 -20.99
CA ASP A 9 9.39 44.31 -20.57
C ASP A 9 9.41 43.11 -19.62
N SER A 10 10.17 42.12 -20.02
CA SER A 10 10.54 40.97 -19.21
C SER A 10 11.54 41.40 -18.15
N ASN A 11 11.07 41.72 -16.94
CA ASN A 11 11.95 41.86 -15.79
C ASN A 11 11.97 40.57 -14.97
N PRO A 12 13.12 39.91 -14.78
CA PRO A 12 13.24 38.86 -13.79
C PRO A 12 13.10 39.51 -12.41
N ILE A 13 12.03 39.18 -11.70
CA ILE A 13 11.86 39.60 -10.31
C ILE A 13 12.91 38.86 -9.49
N ASN A 14 14.07 39.51 -9.35
CA ASN A 14 15.05 39.23 -8.31
C ASN A 14 14.31 39.31 -6.98
N PHE A 15 14.21 38.18 -6.29
CA PHE A 15 13.86 38.18 -4.87
C PHE A 15 15.02 38.81 -4.11
N ASN A 16 15.05 40.14 -4.09
CA ASN A 16 15.75 40.85 -3.04
C ASN A 16 14.96 40.60 -1.76
N LEU A 17 15.37 39.55 -1.05
CA LEU A 17 15.05 39.39 0.36
C LEU A 17 15.35 40.71 1.05
N ASP A 18 14.35 41.30 1.70
CA ASP A 18 14.51 42.51 2.47
C ASP A 18 15.73 42.35 3.41
N PRO A 19 16.78 43.19 3.27
CA PRO A 19 17.97 43.09 4.11
C PRO A 19 17.65 43.29 5.59
N SER A 20 16.46 43.80 5.94
CA SER A 20 15.95 43.89 7.31
C SER A 20 15.65 42.51 7.92
N ILE A 21 15.36 41.49 7.11
CA ILE A 21 15.22 40.08 7.55
C ILE A 21 16.60 39.48 7.87
N LEU A 22 17.66 39.96 7.21
CA LEU A 22 19.05 39.56 7.47
C LEU A 22 19.70 40.39 8.59
N ARG A 23 19.20 41.60 8.88
CA ARG A 23 19.82 42.57 9.78
C ARG A 23 19.30 42.56 11.22
N ALA A 24 18.34 41.71 11.56
CA ALA A 24 18.08 41.34 12.95
C ALA A 24 18.89 40.09 13.35
N SER A 25 20.19 40.10 13.10
CA SER A 25 21.15 39.16 13.69
C SER A 25 21.99 39.90 14.72
N THR A 26 21.33 40.41 15.76
CA THR A 26 21.99 40.53 17.06
C THR A 26 22.24 39.11 17.61
N PRO A 27 23.31 38.89 18.39
CA PRO A 27 23.77 37.56 18.82
C PRO A 27 22.90 36.95 19.94
N GLN A 28 21.57 37.09 19.87
CA GLN A 28 20.64 36.49 20.81
C GLN A 28 19.79 35.42 20.10
N ARG A 29 20.14 34.15 20.35
CA ARG A 29 19.39 32.91 20.04
C ARG A 29 18.95 32.73 18.58
N ARG A 30 19.71 31.90 17.85
CA ARG A 30 19.23 31.28 16.60
C ARG A 30 18.08 30.33 16.93
N VAL A 31 16.86 30.85 16.90
CA VAL A 31 15.64 30.06 16.83
C VAL A 31 15.73 29.15 15.59
N PRO A 32 15.61 27.81 15.73
CA PRO A 32 15.60 26.89 14.60
C PRO A 32 14.59 27.30 13.53
N LEU A 33 14.88 27.03 12.26
CA LEU A 33 14.03 27.43 11.12
C LEU A 33 12.56 27.00 11.31
N VAL A 34 12.34 25.79 11.82
CA VAL A 34 11.00 25.24 12.09
C VAL A 34 10.25 26.09 13.10
N GLU A 35 10.90 26.49 14.20
CA GLU A 35 10.29 27.32 15.23
C GLU A 35 9.93 28.71 14.68
N ARG A 36 10.74 29.28 13.77
CA ARG A 36 10.39 30.53 13.09
C ARG A 36 9.14 30.40 12.21
N VAL A 37 9.00 29.27 11.49
CA VAL A 37 7.81 29.01 10.68
C VAL A 37 6.58 28.83 11.56
N CYS A 38 6.70 28.09 12.67
CA CYS A 38 5.60 27.93 13.63
C CYS A 38 5.18 29.28 14.22
N GLN A 39 6.12 30.09 14.70
CA GLN A 39 5.84 31.43 15.22
C GLN A 39 5.17 32.33 14.17
N TYR A 40 5.51 32.18 12.89
CA TYR A 40 4.85 32.92 11.82
C TYR A 40 3.40 32.44 11.61
N LEU A 41 3.16 31.13 11.62
CA LEU A 41 1.81 30.56 11.52
C LEU A 41 0.92 30.99 12.69
N ASP A 42 1.47 30.97 13.91
CA ASP A 42 0.78 31.42 15.12
C ASP A 42 0.36 32.89 15.02
N LYS A 43 1.25 33.76 14.52
CA LYS A 43 0.93 35.19 14.28
C LYS A 43 -0.17 35.40 13.25
N GLN A 44 -0.35 34.47 12.32
CA GLN A 44 -1.39 34.52 11.29
C GLN A 44 -2.68 33.81 11.71
N ASN A 45 -2.78 33.36 12.97
CA ASN A 45 -3.89 32.55 13.47
C ASN A 45 -4.18 31.29 12.61
N SER A 46 -3.14 30.70 12.02
CA SER A 46 -3.27 29.51 11.18
C SER A 46 -2.63 28.31 11.87
N ASP A 47 -3.34 27.18 11.92
CA ASP A 47 -2.75 25.95 12.43
C ASP A 47 -1.88 25.25 11.37
N THR A 48 -0.91 24.45 11.81
CA THR A 48 0.02 23.75 10.91
C THR A 48 -0.69 22.75 9.99
N LYS A 49 -1.81 22.15 10.41
CA LYS A 49 -2.54 21.15 9.63
C LYS A 49 -3.28 21.81 8.46
N SER A 50 -4.01 22.88 8.74
CA SER A 50 -4.65 23.79 7.78
C SER A 50 -3.63 24.38 6.82
N PHE A 51 -2.45 24.78 7.30
CA PHE A 51 -1.38 25.22 6.40
C PHE A 51 -0.96 24.12 5.42
N ILE A 52 -0.66 22.90 5.91
CA ILE A 52 -0.26 21.77 5.05
C ILE A 52 -1.37 21.44 4.06
N LEU A 53 -2.64 21.39 4.51
CA LEU A 53 -3.79 21.15 3.64
C LEU A 53 -3.92 22.25 2.57
N ALA A 54 -3.86 23.52 2.97
CA ALA A 54 -3.91 24.65 2.03
C ALA A 54 -2.74 24.61 1.04
N TYR A 55 -1.54 24.26 1.49
CA TYR A 55 -0.37 24.08 0.62
C TYR A 55 -0.59 22.99 -0.41
N LEU A 56 -1.08 21.81 0.01
CA LEU A 56 -1.34 20.68 -0.90
C LEU A 56 -2.45 21.00 -1.91
N HIS A 57 -3.50 21.69 -1.48
CA HIS A 57 -4.65 22.06 -2.32
C HIS A 57 -4.47 23.37 -3.12
N SER A 58 -3.43 24.17 -2.85
CA SER A 58 -3.23 25.47 -3.49
C SER A 58 -3.08 25.37 -5.01
N THR A 59 -3.74 26.27 -5.74
CA THR A 59 -3.64 26.40 -7.20
C THR A 59 -2.58 27.42 -7.63
N ASN A 60 -1.89 28.07 -6.68
CA ASN A 60 -0.86 29.05 -6.98
C ASN A 60 0.32 28.40 -7.73
N GLU A 61 0.73 28.98 -8.85
CA GLU A 61 1.76 28.40 -9.72
C GLU A 61 3.08 28.06 -9.00
N LYS A 62 3.53 28.94 -8.10
CA LYS A 62 4.79 28.74 -7.37
C LYS A 62 4.67 27.53 -6.43
N ILE A 63 3.53 27.39 -5.77
CA ILE A 63 3.25 26.26 -4.88
C ILE A 63 3.07 24.98 -5.69
N VAL A 64 2.36 25.04 -6.82
CA VAL A 64 2.17 23.91 -7.76
C VAL A 64 3.50 23.34 -8.23
N ARG A 65 4.47 24.19 -8.62
CA ARG A 65 5.81 23.75 -9.02
C ARG A 65 6.55 23.00 -7.90
N GLN A 66 6.40 23.43 -6.66
CA GLN A 66 7.03 22.78 -5.51
C GLN A 66 6.35 21.46 -5.15
N LYS A 67 5.01 21.39 -5.11
CA LYS A 67 4.30 20.13 -4.81
C LYS A 67 4.46 19.06 -5.88
N LYS A 68 4.70 19.43 -7.14
CA LYS A 68 5.03 18.45 -8.19
C LYS A 68 6.26 17.60 -7.82
N GLN A 69 7.15 18.11 -6.98
CA GLN A 69 8.29 17.34 -6.48
C GLN A 69 7.85 16.20 -5.56
N TRP A 70 6.75 16.33 -4.80
CA TRP A 70 6.27 15.27 -3.89
C TRP A 70 5.81 14.02 -4.67
N ALA A 71 5.20 14.21 -5.83
CA ALA A 71 4.74 13.13 -6.70
C ALA A 71 5.82 12.63 -7.69
N SER A 72 7.07 13.09 -7.55
CA SER A 72 8.16 12.68 -8.46
C SER A 72 8.68 11.29 -8.09
N VAL A 73 8.41 10.30 -8.94
CA VAL A 73 8.84 8.90 -8.76
C VAL A 73 10.36 8.77 -8.65
N THR A 74 11.13 9.57 -9.38
CA THR A 74 12.58 9.43 -9.47
C THR A 74 13.36 10.13 -8.36
N LYS A 75 12.86 11.24 -7.81
CA LYS A 75 13.61 12.05 -6.83
C LYS A 75 12.84 12.44 -5.58
N GLY A 76 11.52 12.43 -5.60
CA GLY A 76 10.70 13.00 -4.52
C GLY A 76 9.82 12.03 -3.75
N TRP A 77 9.65 10.80 -4.25
CA TRP A 77 8.84 9.81 -3.54
C TRP A 77 9.47 9.41 -2.20
N LYS A 78 10.79 9.14 -2.16
CA LYS A 78 11.49 8.76 -0.92
C LYS A 78 11.39 9.82 0.18
N SER A 79 11.50 11.10 -0.19
CA SER A 79 11.34 12.19 0.78
C SER A 79 9.88 12.36 1.21
N THR A 80 8.92 12.09 0.32
CA THR A 80 7.49 12.08 0.65
C THR A 80 7.13 10.93 1.58
N GLU A 81 7.69 9.75 1.36
CA GLU A 81 7.56 8.58 2.24
C GLU A 81 8.05 8.89 3.65
N ALA A 82 9.24 9.50 3.77
CA ALA A 82 9.75 9.93 5.08
C ALA A 82 8.84 10.95 5.81
N VAL A 83 8.12 11.81 5.07
CA VAL A 83 7.12 12.71 5.66
C VAL A 83 5.91 11.92 6.16
N LEU A 84 5.43 10.93 5.38
CA LEU A 84 4.33 10.06 5.80
C LEU A 84 4.70 9.21 7.01
N ASP A 85 5.92 8.70 7.08
CA ASP A 85 6.46 7.96 8.22
C ASP A 85 6.51 8.83 9.48
N GLY A 86 7.03 10.05 9.38
CA GLY A 86 7.05 10.99 10.50
C GLY A 86 5.64 11.35 11.01
N ILE A 87 4.65 11.43 10.12
CA ILE A 87 3.24 11.60 10.49
C ILE A 87 2.72 10.34 11.19
N ALA A 88 3.01 9.15 10.64
CA ALA A 88 2.60 7.88 11.22
C ALA A 88 3.15 7.71 12.64
N ASP A 89 4.44 7.98 12.85
CA ASP A 89 5.10 7.91 14.15
C ASP A 89 4.44 8.85 15.16
N LEU A 90 4.18 10.10 14.77
CA LEU A 90 3.52 11.08 15.64
C LEU A 90 2.10 10.64 16.03
N VAL A 91 1.33 10.11 15.08
CA VAL A 91 -0.05 9.66 15.32
C VAL A 91 -0.08 8.39 16.19
N ASN A 92 0.85 7.46 15.96
CA ASN A 92 0.90 6.17 16.65
C ASN A 92 1.49 6.26 18.07
N GLN A 93 2.07 7.39 18.48
CA GLN A 93 2.47 7.64 19.87
C GLN A 93 1.30 7.55 20.86
N LYS A 94 0.07 7.82 20.42
CA LYS A 94 -1.14 7.73 21.26
C LYS A 94 -2.00 6.54 20.82
N PRO A 95 -2.38 5.64 21.74
CA PRO A 95 -3.14 4.43 21.38
C PRO A 95 -4.51 4.74 20.77
N GLU A 96 -5.19 5.78 21.24
CA GLU A 96 -6.46 6.23 20.67
C GLU A 96 -6.33 6.71 19.21
N CYS A 97 -5.19 7.30 18.88
CA CYS A 97 -4.89 7.79 17.55
C CYS A 97 -4.42 6.66 16.62
N GLN A 98 -3.77 5.64 17.15
CA GLN A 98 -3.35 4.44 16.41
C GLN A 98 -4.55 3.71 15.78
N ALA A 99 -5.66 3.54 16.52
CA ALA A 99 -6.87 2.93 15.97
C ALA A 99 -7.39 3.71 14.74
N LYS A 100 -7.45 5.05 14.84
CA LYS A 100 -7.87 5.92 13.74
C LYS A 100 -6.90 5.89 12.55
N TRP A 101 -5.59 5.77 12.81
CA TRP A 101 -4.58 5.60 11.78
C TRP A 101 -4.80 4.29 11.02
N ASN A 102 -4.98 3.18 11.74
CA ASN A 102 -5.21 1.87 11.16
C ASN A 102 -6.51 1.85 10.33
N ASP A 103 -7.59 2.44 10.83
CA ASP A 103 -8.85 2.58 10.08
C ASP A 103 -8.66 3.39 8.79
N TRP A 104 -7.85 4.46 8.84
CA TRP A 104 -7.54 5.27 7.67
C TRP A 104 -6.70 4.48 6.64
N VAL A 105 -5.65 3.76 7.08
CA VAL A 105 -4.84 2.89 6.21
C VAL A 105 -5.72 1.80 5.59
N LEU A 106 -6.58 1.16 6.38
CA LEU A 106 -7.51 0.15 5.90
C LEU A 106 -8.49 0.72 4.86
N LYS A 107 -9.02 1.93 5.09
CA LYS A 107 -9.88 2.62 4.13
C LYS A 107 -9.15 2.86 2.80
N LYS A 108 -7.89 3.27 2.83
CA LYS A 108 -7.08 3.47 1.62
C LYS A 108 -6.76 2.15 0.92
N ALA A 109 -6.39 1.11 1.67
CA ALA A 109 -6.14 -0.22 1.14
C ALA A 109 -7.38 -0.80 0.41
N LYS A 110 -8.58 -0.65 0.99
CA LYS A 110 -9.84 -1.06 0.36
C LYS A 110 -10.08 -0.39 -0.99
N ILE A 111 -9.76 0.89 -1.12
CA ILE A 111 -9.89 1.63 -2.39
C ILE A 111 -8.94 1.05 -3.44
N ILE A 112 -7.69 0.77 -3.07
CA ILE A 112 -6.70 0.18 -3.98
C ILE A 112 -7.17 -1.20 -4.43
N VAL A 113 -7.61 -2.06 -3.51
CA VAL A 113 -8.10 -3.40 -3.83
C VAL A 113 -9.32 -3.35 -4.75
N ALA A 114 -10.26 -2.43 -4.50
CA ALA A 114 -11.45 -2.29 -5.35
C ALA A 114 -11.13 -1.84 -6.79
N GLN A 115 -9.98 -1.20 -7.02
CA GLN A 115 -9.50 -0.84 -8.35
C GLN A 115 -8.77 -1.98 -9.06
N GLN A 116 -8.37 -3.02 -8.33
CA GLN A 116 -7.78 -4.21 -8.92
C GLN A 116 -8.91 -5.12 -9.41
N LEU A 117 -8.85 -5.47 -10.69
CA LEU A 117 -9.80 -6.38 -11.31
C LEU A 117 -9.09 -7.73 -11.51
N PRO A 118 -9.73 -8.85 -11.16
CA PRO A 118 -9.18 -10.16 -11.48
C PRO A 118 -9.14 -10.34 -13.01
N PRO A 119 -8.32 -11.26 -13.54
CA PRO A 119 -8.22 -11.46 -14.98
C PRO A 119 -9.59 -11.78 -15.60
N PRO A 120 -9.91 -11.28 -16.80
CA PRO A 120 -11.18 -11.56 -17.44
C PRO A 120 -11.38 -13.07 -17.60
N GLY A 121 -12.52 -13.59 -17.11
CA GLY A 121 -12.86 -15.02 -17.13
C GLY A 121 -12.41 -15.83 -15.91
N SER A 122 -11.81 -15.20 -14.89
CA SER A 122 -11.27 -15.91 -13.71
C SER A 122 -12.19 -16.01 -12.49
N LEU A 123 -13.36 -15.35 -12.48
CA LEU A 123 -14.24 -15.39 -11.30
C LEU A 123 -14.85 -16.78 -11.07
N TYR A 124 -15.17 -17.49 -12.15
CA TYR A 124 -15.76 -18.82 -12.10
C TYR A 124 -15.21 -19.66 -13.24
N ILE A 125 -14.63 -20.80 -12.91
CA ILE A 125 -14.18 -21.78 -13.89
C ILE A 125 -15.31 -22.80 -14.08
N ASN A 126 -15.84 -22.89 -15.29
CA ASN A 126 -16.87 -23.87 -15.62
C ASN A 126 -16.21 -25.24 -15.85
N VAL A 127 -16.55 -26.22 -15.01
CA VAL A 127 -16.00 -27.59 -15.06
C VAL A 127 -16.28 -28.26 -16.40
N ASN A 128 -17.43 -27.98 -17.02
CA ASN A 128 -17.80 -28.56 -18.32
C ASN A 128 -17.03 -27.94 -19.50
N LYS A 129 -16.27 -26.87 -19.26
CA LYS A 129 -15.38 -26.21 -20.24
C LYS A 129 -13.91 -26.44 -19.92
N LEU A 130 -13.59 -27.28 -18.94
CA LEU A 130 -12.21 -27.63 -18.63
C LEU A 130 -11.68 -28.58 -19.70
N ASP A 131 -10.54 -28.21 -20.25
CA ASP A 131 -9.75 -29.07 -21.12
C ASP A 131 -8.65 -29.76 -20.30
N THR A 132 -8.14 -30.91 -20.74
CA THR A 132 -7.02 -31.61 -20.07
C THR A 132 -5.77 -30.74 -20.03
N THR A 133 -5.62 -29.84 -21.01
CA THR A 133 -4.56 -28.83 -21.07
C THR A 133 -4.64 -27.81 -19.92
N PHE A 134 -5.77 -27.69 -19.23
CA PHE A 134 -5.92 -26.78 -18.10
C PHE A 134 -4.91 -27.09 -16.98
N PHE A 135 -4.62 -28.36 -16.71
CA PHE A 135 -3.70 -28.75 -15.63
C PHE A 135 -2.23 -28.86 -16.09
N GLU A 136 -1.93 -28.55 -17.35
CA GLU A 136 -0.55 -28.46 -17.82
C GLU A 136 0.22 -27.39 -17.06
N HIS A 137 1.50 -27.69 -16.76
CA HIS A 137 2.36 -26.82 -15.98
C HIS A 137 2.45 -25.41 -16.57
N ASP A 138 2.70 -25.30 -17.89
CA ASP A 138 2.83 -24.01 -18.58
C ASP A 138 1.55 -23.17 -18.51
N LYS A 139 0.38 -23.82 -18.59
CA LYS A 139 -0.92 -23.14 -18.48
C LYS A 139 -1.21 -22.71 -17.04
N ALA A 140 -0.79 -23.50 -16.05
CA ALA A 140 -0.91 -23.15 -14.65
C ALA A 140 -0.05 -21.94 -14.27
N VAL A 141 1.23 -21.94 -14.66
CA VAL A 141 2.15 -20.82 -14.43
C VAL A 141 1.62 -19.54 -15.06
N LYS A 142 1.16 -19.61 -16.31
CA LYS A 142 0.58 -18.44 -16.98
C LYS A 142 -0.64 -17.87 -16.26
N ARG A 143 -1.55 -18.73 -15.78
CA ARG A 143 -2.71 -18.28 -15.00
C ARG A 143 -2.30 -17.61 -13.70
N GLU A 144 -1.30 -18.16 -13.02
CA GLU A 144 -0.76 -17.56 -11.80
C GLU A 144 -0.16 -16.18 -12.09
N GLU A 145 0.66 -16.04 -13.13
CA GLU A 145 1.22 -14.76 -13.56
C GLU A 145 0.12 -13.73 -13.88
N ASP A 146 -0.91 -14.12 -14.64
CA ASP A 146 -2.04 -13.27 -14.98
C ASP A 146 -2.77 -12.77 -13.70
N ILE A 147 -2.99 -13.66 -12.73
CA ILE A 147 -3.59 -13.31 -11.44
C ILE A 147 -2.67 -12.35 -10.66
N VAL A 148 -1.39 -12.69 -10.52
CA VAL A 148 -0.43 -11.86 -9.77
C VAL A 148 -0.30 -10.45 -10.38
N GLN A 149 -0.30 -10.34 -11.71
CA GLN A 149 -0.21 -9.04 -12.38
C GLN A 149 -1.48 -8.21 -12.20
N SER A 150 -2.65 -8.83 -12.34
CA SER A 150 -3.95 -8.15 -12.26
C SER A 150 -4.32 -7.69 -10.84
N ILE A 151 -3.98 -8.48 -9.81
CA ILE A 151 -4.28 -8.20 -8.40
C ILE A 151 -3.01 -8.11 -7.52
N ASN A 152 -1.96 -7.45 -8.03
CA ASN A 152 -0.64 -7.40 -7.38
C ASN A 152 -0.65 -6.90 -5.92
N PHE A 153 -1.29 -5.76 -5.63
CA PHE A 153 -1.39 -5.22 -4.27
C PHE A 153 -2.04 -6.22 -3.30
N LEU A 154 -3.19 -6.81 -3.67
CA LEU A 154 -3.88 -7.80 -2.85
C LEU A 154 -3.03 -9.07 -2.67
N HIS A 155 -2.43 -9.55 -3.75
CA HIS A 155 -1.54 -10.71 -3.74
C HIS A 155 -0.36 -10.51 -2.77
N GLN A 156 0.29 -9.34 -2.84
CA GLN A 156 1.38 -8.98 -1.92
C GLN A 156 0.90 -8.92 -0.46
N LEU A 157 -0.29 -8.36 -0.21
CA LEU A 157 -0.86 -8.26 1.13
C LEU A 157 -1.14 -9.64 1.74
N ILE A 158 -1.78 -10.54 0.98
CA ILE A 158 -2.06 -11.91 1.41
C ILE A 158 -0.75 -12.68 1.63
N THR A 159 0.17 -12.60 0.66
CA THR A 159 1.45 -13.30 0.73
C THR A 159 2.28 -12.84 1.93
N SER A 160 2.30 -11.54 2.22
CA SER A 160 2.98 -10.99 3.40
C SER A 160 2.40 -11.54 4.71
N LYS A 161 1.07 -11.57 4.83
CA LYS A 161 0.38 -12.14 5.99
C LYS A 161 0.72 -13.63 6.18
N LEU A 162 0.59 -14.44 5.14
CA LEU A 162 0.88 -15.87 5.18
C LEU A 162 2.35 -16.15 5.51
N LYS A 163 3.29 -15.39 4.93
CA LYS A 163 4.72 -15.51 5.23
C LYS A 163 5.00 -15.21 6.70
N HIS A 164 4.41 -14.15 7.25
CA HIS A 164 4.62 -13.80 8.66
C HIS A 164 4.08 -14.89 9.60
N GLU A 165 2.90 -15.43 9.33
CA GLU A 165 2.32 -16.54 10.09
C GLU A 165 3.17 -17.81 10.02
N HIS A 166 3.67 -18.16 8.82
CA HIS A 166 4.56 -19.31 8.63
C HIS A 166 5.85 -19.18 9.43
N GLN A 167 6.46 -17.99 9.44
CA GLN A 167 7.67 -17.75 10.23
C GLN A 167 7.40 -17.83 11.74
N ALA A 168 6.30 -17.24 12.22
CA ALA A 168 5.89 -17.35 13.62
C ALA A 168 5.67 -18.81 14.04
N TRP A 169 5.07 -19.63 13.17
CA TRP A 169 4.86 -21.05 13.42
C TRP A 169 6.16 -21.85 13.48
N LYS A 170 7.11 -21.58 12.56
CA LYS A 170 8.44 -22.21 12.57
C LYS A 170 9.18 -21.93 13.88
N VAL A 171 9.17 -20.69 14.36
CA VAL A 171 9.80 -20.31 15.63
C VAL A 171 9.18 -21.06 16.80
N LYS A 172 7.84 -21.15 16.85
CA LYS A 172 7.13 -21.88 17.92
C LYS A 172 7.45 -23.37 17.94
N ARG A 173 7.59 -24.00 16.76
CA ARG A 173 7.98 -25.42 16.65
C ARG A 173 9.41 -25.67 17.11
N LYS A 174 10.35 -24.81 16.73
CA LYS A 174 11.75 -24.91 17.16
C LYS A 174 11.86 -24.82 18.69
N HIS A 175 11.16 -23.87 19.30
CA HIS A 175 11.12 -23.74 20.75
C HIS A 175 10.47 -24.95 21.44
N ARG A 176 9.47 -25.59 20.83
CA ARG A 176 8.86 -26.82 21.36
C ARG A 176 9.79 -28.03 21.24
N ALA A 177 10.58 -28.13 20.17
CA ALA A 177 11.56 -29.19 19.98
C ALA A 177 12.73 -29.07 20.99
N GLU A 178 13.21 -27.85 21.21
CA GLU A 178 14.26 -27.53 22.19
C GLU A 178 13.80 -27.78 23.64
N GLN A 179 12.51 -27.60 23.94
CA GLN A 179 11.92 -27.90 25.26
C GLN A 179 11.58 -29.37 25.50
N THR A 180 11.48 -30.19 24.44
CA THR A 180 11.11 -31.61 24.57
C THR A 180 12.28 -32.58 24.46
N GLY A 181 13.51 -32.08 24.24
CA GLY A 181 14.72 -32.92 24.28
C GLY A 181 14.66 -34.11 23.30
N VAL A 182 13.90 -34.00 22.22
CA VAL A 182 13.88 -35.00 21.15
C VAL A 182 14.77 -34.48 20.03
N ASP A 183 16.00 -35.00 19.98
CA ASP A 183 16.90 -34.84 18.85
C ASP A 183 16.26 -35.49 17.62
N VAL A 184 15.61 -34.67 16.78
CA VAL A 184 15.23 -35.08 15.43
C VAL A 184 16.37 -34.69 14.50
N ASP A 185 17.40 -35.52 14.47
CA ASP A 185 18.26 -35.63 13.30
C ASP A 185 17.38 -36.10 12.13
N SER A 186 17.10 -35.22 11.19
CA SER A 186 16.74 -35.60 9.82
C SER A 186 17.03 -34.46 8.86
N ASN A 187 18.27 -34.48 8.40
CA ASN A 187 18.60 -34.17 7.02
C ASN A 187 17.73 -35.08 6.12
N GLY A 188 16.66 -34.53 5.55
CA GLY A 188 15.74 -35.25 4.67
C GLY A 188 15.37 -34.37 3.49
N SER A 189 16.23 -34.43 2.47
CA SER A 189 15.98 -34.04 1.10
C SER A 189 14.67 -34.64 0.57
N ASP A 190 14.06 -33.92 -0.37
CA ASP A 190 13.14 -34.36 -1.44
C ASP A 190 12.74 -35.85 -1.43
N LEU A 191 11.43 -36.12 -1.49
CA LEU A 191 10.83 -36.93 -2.55
C LEU A 191 9.30 -37.00 -2.43
N ASP A 192 8.69 -36.63 -3.55
CA ASP A 192 7.46 -37.15 -4.13
C ASP A 192 7.15 -38.61 -3.75
N SER A 193 5.92 -38.89 -3.29
CA SER A 193 5.31 -40.22 -3.46
C SER A 193 3.78 -40.14 -3.32
N GLY A 194 3.10 -40.25 -4.46
CA GLY A 194 2.04 -41.25 -4.67
C GLY A 194 0.82 -41.22 -3.76
N LEU A 195 -0.22 -40.53 -4.22
CA LEU A 195 -1.61 -40.79 -3.82
C LEU A 195 -1.97 -42.24 -4.19
N GLN A 196 -1.99 -43.12 -3.20
CA GLN A 196 -2.65 -44.43 -3.30
C GLN A 196 -4.16 -44.25 -3.18
N SER A 197 -4.88 -44.72 -4.20
CA SER A 197 -6.33 -44.93 -4.20
C SER A 197 -6.79 -45.68 -2.96
N PRO A 198 -7.89 -45.24 -2.31
CA PRO A 198 -8.67 -46.13 -1.46
C PRO A 198 -9.60 -46.98 -2.33
N SER A 199 -9.41 -48.28 -2.21
CA SER A 199 -10.23 -49.34 -2.80
C SER A 199 -11.69 -49.25 -2.41
N GLU A 200 -12.51 -49.69 -3.37
CA GLU A 200 -13.94 -49.94 -3.28
C GLU A 200 -14.31 -50.86 -2.10
N THR A 201 -15.34 -50.48 -1.37
CA THR A 201 -16.21 -51.42 -0.65
C THR A 201 -17.65 -51.05 -0.95
N SER A 202 -18.32 -51.98 -1.62
CA SER A 202 -19.76 -52.04 -1.88
C SER A 202 -20.54 -52.19 -0.58
N GLU A 203 -21.72 -51.59 -0.50
CA GLU A 203 -22.95 -52.30 -0.18
C GLU A 203 -24.17 -51.42 -0.48
N ASP A 204 -25.09 -52.03 -1.23
CA ASP A 204 -26.34 -51.49 -1.75
C ASP A 204 -27.34 -51.18 -0.63
N ASP A 205 -28.12 -50.11 -0.80
CA ASP A 205 -29.49 -50.10 -0.28
C ASP A 205 -30.43 -49.22 -1.11
N GLU A 206 -31.64 -49.72 -1.25
CA GLU A 206 -32.56 -49.58 -2.37
C GLU A 206 -33.65 -48.49 -2.15
N VAL A 207 -34.16 -47.95 -3.27
CA VAL A 207 -35.47 -47.28 -3.51
C VAL A 207 -35.76 -45.88 -2.90
N LYS A 208 -35.92 -44.87 -3.77
CA LYS A 208 -37.24 -44.34 -4.24
C LYS A 208 -37.11 -43.11 -5.14
N GLU A 209 -37.41 -43.34 -6.42
CA GLU A 209 -37.79 -42.30 -7.38
C GLU A 209 -39.13 -41.64 -6.98
N SER A 210 -39.18 -40.31 -7.07
CA SER A 210 -40.31 -39.57 -7.64
C SER A 210 -39.92 -38.11 -7.94
N PRO A 211 -40.58 -37.44 -8.90
CA PRO A 211 -39.91 -36.55 -9.84
C PRO A 211 -40.21 -35.05 -9.66
N SER A 212 -39.31 -34.24 -10.23
CA SER A 212 -39.56 -33.05 -11.06
C SER A 212 -40.71 -32.10 -10.69
N SER A 213 -40.37 -30.88 -10.28
CA SER A 213 -41.03 -29.64 -10.74
C SER A 213 -40.29 -28.41 -10.15
N TYR A 214 -39.49 -27.73 -10.96
CA TYR A 214 -39.25 -26.29 -10.78
C TYR A 214 -40.07 -25.57 -11.86
N VAL A 215 -41.04 -24.79 -11.39
CA VAL A 215 -41.83 -23.85 -12.20
C VAL A 215 -41.02 -22.56 -12.34
N TYR A 216 -41.09 -21.98 -13.55
CA TYR A 216 -40.43 -20.75 -14.00
C TYR A 216 -40.62 -19.54 -13.05
#